data_AF-A0A2I8VG59-F1
#
_entry.id   AF-A0A2I8VG59-F1
#
_cell.length_a   1.000
_cell.length_b   1.000
_cell.length_c   1.000
_cell.angle_alpha   90.00
_cell.angle_beta   90.00
_cell.angle_gamma   90.00
#
_symmetry.space_group_name_H-M   'P 1'
#
loop_
_entity.id
_entity.type
_entity.pdbx_description
1 polymer ?
#
loop_
_entity_poly.entity_id
_entity_poly.type
_entity_poly.pdbx_seq_one_letter_code
_entity_poly.pdbx_strand_id
1 'polypeptide(L)'
;MKPNQTASDRDDSSSTSSRASRRAFLGSAATLSALAFAGCMGSDGSGAATETATDTPMATATETPTPTEEPMTETETETMQRVDPDVPVLNYALTLEHLENAFYRDGLAAFSDDELMSASVLSNFDEQVRMDVPEYLTVVGEHEAAHVEAIAATVEQLGGTPVEEAEYDFGYETPSEFLGVAQALENTGVAAYAGAAPSIHSNDVLSAAAGIHSVEARHASFLNLVNGDSPYPKAVDEARSMAEVLEIAGQFVTSDTSGMSESPETMEKPIARKQENEVSDLDVLNYALTLEHLENAFYRDGLAAFSDDELMSADALSVFSEDLRATVPGRLATVGEHEAAHVTALTDVVEQLGGTPVEEAEYDFGYETPSEFLGVAQALENTGVAAYAGAAPTVQNDDIFAAAIGIHSVEARHASFLNELNVSSPFPAGVDEAMTMAEVREVAGQFIVN
;
A
#
# COMPACT_ATOMS: atom_id res chain seq x y z
N MET A 1 -67.28 -34.96 -30.51
CA MET A 1 -65.98 -35.65 -30.30
C MET A 1 -65.46 -35.28 -28.91
N LYS A 2 -65.20 -36.27 -28.07
CA LYS A 2 -64.37 -36.26 -26.84
C LYS A 2 -63.20 -37.26 -27.11
N PRO A 3 -62.14 -37.37 -26.26
CA PRO A 3 -61.48 -36.45 -25.30
C PRO A 3 -59.91 -36.50 -25.43
N ASN A 4 -59.11 -35.69 -24.73
CA ASN A 4 -58.32 -35.99 -23.49
C ASN A 4 -57.48 -34.72 -23.12
N GLN A 5 -57.57 -34.07 -21.95
CA GLN A 5 -56.91 -34.31 -20.63
C GLN A 5 -55.39 -34.59 -20.71
N THR A 6 -54.48 -33.88 -20.03
CA THR A 6 -54.23 -33.71 -18.56
C THR A 6 -53.36 -32.45 -18.28
N ALA A 7 -53.61 -31.54 -17.32
CA ALA A 7 -53.41 -31.55 -15.86
C ALA A 7 -51.94 -31.69 -15.36
N SER A 8 -51.37 -30.64 -14.74
CA SER A 8 -50.98 -30.63 -13.30
C SER A 8 -50.51 -29.25 -12.82
N ASP A 9 -51.08 -28.79 -11.72
CA ASP A 9 -50.53 -27.77 -10.80
C ASP A 9 -49.13 -28.13 -10.31
N ARG A 10 -48.31 -27.11 -10.01
CA ARG A 10 -47.40 -27.10 -8.84
C ARG A 10 -46.90 -25.69 -8.54
N ASP A 11 -46.89 -25.42 -7.24
CA ASP A 11 -46.40 -24.24 -6.53
C ASP A 11 -45.11 -23.65 -7.09
N ASP A 12 -45.02 -22.32 -7.09
CA ASP A 12 -43.76 -21.66 -6.77
C ASP A 12 -44.03 -20.39 -5.95
N SER A 13 -43.88 -20.54 -4.63
CA SER A 13 -43.91 -19.45 -3.66
C SER A 13 -42.69 -19.56 -2.75
N SER A 14 -41.49 -19.21 -3.24
CA SER A 14 -40.42 -18.66 -2.40
C SER A 14 -39.18 -18.30 -3.23
N SER A 15 -39.03 -17.04 -3.63
CA SER A 15 -37.68 -16.52 -3.95
C SER A 15 -37.50 -15.01 -3.75
N THR A 16 -38.51 -14.29 -3.27
CA THR A 16 -38.42 -12.83 -3.06
C THR A 16 -37.65 -12.40 -1.81
N SER A 17 -37.04 -13.33 -1.05
CA SER A 17 -36.36 -12.99 0.21
C SER A 17 -34.83 -12.89 0.11
N SER A 18 -34.16 -13.30 -0.98
CA SER A 18 -32.69 -13.22 -1.09
C SER A 18 -32.17 -11.97 -1.81
N ARG A 19 -33.01 -11.26 -2.58
CA ARG A 19 -32.62 -10.06 -3.33
C ARG A 19 -32.64 -8.76 -2.51
N ALA A 20 -33.34 -8.76 -1.37
CA ALA A 20 -33.50 -7.55 -0.55
C ALA A 20 -32.30 -7.28 0.38
N SER A 21 -31.44 -8.28 0.64
CA SER A 21 -30.31 -8.12 1.56
C SER A 21 -29.02 -7.59 0.92
N ARG A 22 -28.93 -7.57 -0.43
CA ARG A 22 -27.71 -7.18 -1.16
C ARG A 22 -27.65 -5.69 -1.54
N ARG A 23 -28.72 -4.93 -1.30
CA ARG A 23 -28.82 -3.48 -1.61
C ARG A 23 -28.50 -2.56 -0.44
N ALA A 24 -27.97 -3.07 0.67
CA ALA A 24 -27.88 -2.34 1.93
C ALA A 24 -26.49 -1.78 2.29
N PHE A 25 -25.51 -1.76 1.38
CA PHE A 25 -24.15 -1.31 1.73
C PHE A 25 -23.57 -0.18 0.85
N LEU A 26 -24.39 0.62 0.18
CA LEU A 26 -23.93 1.83 -0.53
C LEU A 26 -23.92 3.09 0.35
N GLY A 27 -23.48 2.98 1.60
CA GLY A 27 -23.31 4.19 2.41
C GLY A 27 -23.00 3.91 3.86
N SER A 28 -21.73 4.04 4.22
CA SER A 28 -21.22 4.62 5.47
C SER A 28 -19.70 4.41 5.53
N ALA A 29 -18.92 5.18 4.76
CA ALA A 29 -17.50 5.37 5.05
C ALA A 29 -17.40 6.46 6.13
N ALA A 30 -17.37 6.04 7.40
CA ALA A 30 -17.02 6.91 8.50
C ALA A 30 -15.52 6.78 8.73
N THR A 31 -14.77 7.81 8.34
CA THR A 31 -13.36 7.98 8.63
C THR A 31 -13.15 8.06 10.14
N LEU A 32 -12.47 7.05 10.70
CA LEU A 32 -11.89 7.10 12.05
C LEU A 32 -10.37 7.10 11.88
N SER A 33 -9.82 8.29 11.66
CA SER A 33 -8.40 8.55 11.81
C SER A 33 -8.03 8.42 13.29
N ALA A 34 -7.34 7.35 13.67
CA ALA A 34 -6.52 7.27 14.86
C ALA A 34 -5.63 6.01 14.80
N LEU A 35 -4.46 6.13 14.19
CA LEU A 35 -3.34 5.22 14.44
C LEU A 35 -2.93 5.37 15.91
N ALA A 36 -3.42 4.49 16.77
CA ALA A 36 -2.94 4.35 18.14
C ALA A 36 -2.00 3.15 18.20
N PHE A 37 -0.70 3.39 18.06
CA PHE A 37 0.32 2.44 18.49
C PHE A 37 0.16 2.24 20.01
N ALA A 38 -0.36 1.08 20.41
CA ALA A 38 -0.60 0.73 21.80
C ALA A 38 0.74 0.38 22.50
N GLY A 39 1.39 1.39 23.08
CA GLY A 39 2.47 1.23 24.04
C GLY A 39 1.94 0.73 25.40
N CYS A 40 2.42 -0.43 25.85
CA CYS A 40 2.15 -0.97 27.18
C CYS A 40 2.82 -0.10 28.26
N MET A 41 2.03 0.64 29.05
CA MET A 41 2.50 1.27 30.29
C MET A 41 2.24 0.37 31.50
N GLY A 42 3.32 0.04 32.22
CA GLY A 42 3.30 -0.68 33.49
C GLY A 42 2.55 0.07 34.60
N SER A 43 1.86 -0.70 35.45
CA SER A 43 1.23 -0.18 36.66
C SER A 43 2.23 -0.15 37.80
N ASP A 44 2.39 1.01 38.45
CA ASP A 44 2.90 1.10 39.81
C ASP A 44 1.96 1.98 40.65
N GLY A 45 1.56 1.46 41.81
CA GLY A 45 0.55 2.09 42.66
C GLY A 45 0.31 1.37 43.99
N SER A 46 1.26 1.55 44.90
CA SER A 46 1.30 1.19 46.34
C SER A 46 0.02 1.43 47.17
N GLY A 47 -0.22 0.59 48.20
CA GLY A 47 -1.22 0.86 49.24
C GLY A 47 -1.32 -0.13 50.43
N ALA A 48 -0.48 0.07 51.44
CA ALA A 48 -0.74 -0.04 52.91
C ALA A 48 -1.11 -1.38 53.62
N ALA A 49 -0.12 -1.88 54.38
CA ALA A 49 -0.08 -2.45 55.74
C ALA A 49 -1.35 -2.93 56.49
N THR A 50 -1.27 -4.12 57.11
CA THR A 50 -1.62 -4.33 58.54
C THR A 50 -1.00 -5.61 59.13
N GLU A 51 -0.60 -5.53 60.39
CA GLU A 51 0.09 -6.54 61.23
C GLU A 51 -0.79 -7.77 61.59
N THR A 52 -0.22 -8.92 61.95
CA THR A 52 -0.03 -9.40 63.35
C THR A 52 0.58 -10.83 63.38
N ALA A 53 1.37 -11.11 64.42
CA ALA A 53 2.26 -12.25 64.68
C ALA A 53 1.61 -13.59 65.10
N THR A 54 2.34 -14.71 64.99
CA THR A 54 2.50 -15.71 66.10
C THR A 54 3.72 -16.65 65.93
N ASP A 55 4.25 -17.08 67.08
CA ASP A 55 5.46 -17.82 67.50
C ASP A 55 5.83 -19.22 66.92
N THR A 56 7.14 -19.43 66.62
CA THR A 56 8.19 -20.27 67.31
C THR A 56 7.92 -21.78 67.65
N PRO A 57 8.90 -22.76 67.81
CA PRO A 57 10.40 -22.77 67.68
C PRO A 57 11.12 -23.99 66.98
N MET A 58 12.45 -23.78 66.78
CA MET A 58 13.64 -24.69 66.92
C MET A 58 13.88 -25.93 66.02
N ALA A 59 15.07 -25.97 65.39
CA ALA A 59 16.24 -26.70 65.93
C ALA A 59 17.59 -26.34 65.24
N THR A 60 18.61 -26.31 66.08
CA THR A 60 20.05 -26.01 65.96
C THR A 60 20.87 -26.71 64.86
N ALA A 61 21.85 -26.00 64.29
CA ALA A 61 23.25 -26.45 64.20
C ALA A 61 24.23 -25.28 63.97
N THR A 62 25.35 -25.34 64.69
CA THR A 62 26.49 -24.42 64.79
C THR A 62 27.36 -24.42 63.53
N GLU A 63 27.84 -23.27 63.04
CA GLU A 63 29.16 -23.12 62.37
C GLU A 63 29.79 -21.72 62.57
N THR A 64 31.12 -21.73 62.46
CA THR A 64 32.21 -20.79 62.83
C THR A 64 32.24 -19.49 61.99
N PRO A 65 32.85 -18.37 62.44
CA PRO A 65 32.78 -17.09 61.72
C PRO A 65 33.80 -16.99 60.57
N THR A 66 33.35 -16.51 59.42
CA THR A 66 34.17 -16.10 58.25
C THR A 66 33.66 -14.73 57.77
N PRO A 67 34.50 -13.92 57.09
CA PRO A 67 34.49 -12.48 57.16
C PRO A 67 33.37 -11.85 56.34
N THR A 68 32.94 -10.67 56.74
CA THR A 68 32.11 -9.75 55.96
C THR A 68 32.71 -9.54 54.57
N GLU A 69 32.08 -10.12 53.55
CA GLU A 69 32.20 -9.62 52.18
C GLU A 69 31.20 -8.48 52.02
N GLU A 70 31.73 -7.31 51.64
CA GLU A 70 30.91 -6.18 51.20
C GLU A 70 30.07 -6.62 50.00
N PRO A 71 28.82 -6.12 49.84
CA PRO A 71 28.04 -6.45 48.67
C PRO A 71 28.79 -5.91 47.46
N MET A 72 29.27 -6.82 46.60
CA MET A 72 29.67 -6.46 45.26
C MET A 72 28.41 -5.93 44.58
N THR A 73 28.39 -4.63 44.33
CA THR A 73 27.44 -4.01 43.42
C THR A 73 27.54 -4.81 42.12
N GLU A 74 26.49 -5.55 41.78
CA GLU A 74 26.33 -6.05 40.42
C GLU A 74 26.30 -4.81 39.53
N THR A 75 27.42 -4.53 38.87
CA THR A 75 27.41 -3.63 37.73
C THR A 75 26.46 -4.28 36.74
N GLU A 76 25.24 -3.76 36.66
CA GLU A 76 24.33 -4.02 35.54
C GLU A 76 25.18 -3.83 34.29
N THR A 77 25.44 -4.95 33.62
CA THR A 77 26.03 -4.89 32.30
C THR A 77 24.92 -4.28 31.48
N GLU A 78 25.00 -2.97 31.19
CA GLU A 78 24.21 -2.34 30.15
C GLU A 78 24.37 -3.23 28.92
N THR A 79 23.36 -4.05 28.65
CA THR A 79 23.21 -4.71 27.37
C THR A 79 23.12 -3.58 26.39
N MET A 80 24.23 -3.22 25.74
CA MET A 80 24.23 -2.31 24.60
C MET A 80 23.11 -2.80 23.69
N GLN A 81 22.04 -2.00 23.56
CA GLN A 81 20.97 -2.30 22.61
C GLN A 81 21.66 -2.47 21.26
N ARG A 82 21.58 -3.68 20.72
CA ARG A 82 22.07 -3.95 19.38
C ARG A 82 21.12 -3.22 18.43
N VAL A 83 21.67 -2.29 17.64
CA VAL A 83 20.96 -1.62 16.55
C VAL A 83 20.36 -2.68 15.64
N ASP A 84 19.08 -2.57 15.32
CA ASP A 84 18.39 -3.50 14.44
C ASP A 84 19.00 -3.47 13.02
N PRO A 85 19.14 -4.62 12.32
CA PRO A 85 19.61 -4.65 10.95
C PRO A 85 18.75 -3.84 9.96
N ASP A 86 17.51 -3.48 10.28
CA ASP A 86 16.66 -2.65 9.40
C ASP A 86 16.98 -1.16 9.46
N VAL A 87 17.72 -0.69 10.48
CA VAL A 87 18.03 0.73 10.64
C VAL A 87 18.70 1.36 9.40
N PRO A 88 19.69 0.73 8.73
CA PRO A 88 20.30 1.33 7.54
C PRO A 88 19.34 1.46 6.34
N VAL A 89 18.46 0.49 6.11
CA VAL A 89 17.47 0.58 5.01
C VAL A 89 16.38 1.61 5.33
N LEU A 90 16.00 1.75 6.60
CA LEU A 90 15.08 2.80 7.05
C LEU A 90 15.69 4.19 6.93
N ASN A 91 16.97 4.38 7.26
CA ASN A 91 17.66 5.65 7.04
C ASN A 91 17.88 5.96 5.55
N TYR A 92 18.02 4.94 4.70
CA TYR A 92 17.96 5.11 3.25
C TYR A 92 16.59 5.64 2.82
N ALA A 93 15.49 5.01 3.25
CA ALA A 93 14.13 5.47 2.94
C ALA A 93 13.92 6.90 3.46
N LEU A 94 14.22 7.16 4.73
CA LEU A 94 14.11 8.49 5.36
C LEU A 94 14.88 9.59 4.62
N THR A 95 15.99 9.26 3.95
CA THR A 95 16.72 10.22 3.11
C THR A 95 15.87 10.71 1.92
N LEU A 96 15.07 9.82 1.34
CA LEU A 96 14.16 10.13 0.22
C LEU A 96 12.90 10.84 0.72
N GLU A 97 12.34 10.38 1.82
CA GLU A 97 11.20 11.04 2.47
C GLU A 97 11.51 12.50 2.85
N HIS A 98 12.72 12.78 3.34
CA HIS A 98 13.15 14.15 3.58
C HIS A 98 13.24 14.98 2.30
N LEU A 99 13.67 14.38 1.18
CA LEU A 99 13.75 15.04 -0.12
C LEU A 99 12.34 15.39 -0.62
N GLU A 100 11.40 14.44 -0.60
CA GLU A 100 10.02 14.61 -1.07
C GLU A 100 9.22 15.55 -0.17
N ASN A 101 9.30 15.38 1.15
CA ASN A 101 8.70 16.30 2.11
C ASN A 101 9.21 17.75 1.94
N ALA A 102 10.53 17.94 1.78
CA ALA A 102 11.09 19.27 1.52
C ALA A 102 10.62 19.83 0.18
N PHE A 103 10.55 19.00 -0.87
CA PHE A 103 10.07 19.37 -2.19
C PHE A 103 8.64 19.93 -2.15
N TYR A 104 7.69 19.20 -1.56
CA TYR A 104 6.30 19.66 -1.47
C TYR A 104 6.15 20.85 -0.53
N ARG A 105 6.76 20.82 0.64
CA ARG A 105 6.72 21.93 1.60
C ARG A 105 7.18 23.24 0.96
N ASP A 106 8.30 23.21 0.24
CA ASP A 106 8.90 24.41 -0.32
C ASP A 106 8.19 24.84 -1.62
N GLY A 107 7.76 23.88 -2.45
CA GLY A 107 7.03 24.15 -3.70
C GLY A 107 5.63 24.73 -3.47
N LEU A 108 4.89 24.20 -2.51
CA LEU A 108 3.58 24.73 -2.10
C LEU A 108 3.69 26.09 -1.41
N ALA A 109 4.85 26.42 -0.82
CA ALA A 109 5.12 27.76 -0.33
C ALA A 109 5.53 28.74 -1.45
N ALA A 110 6.08 28.24 -2.56
CA ALA A 110 6.58 29.04 -3.68
C ALA A 110 5.48 29.47 -4.66
N PHE A 111 4.46 28.63 -4.87
CA PHE A 111 3.36 28.89 -5.81
C PHE A 111 2.02 29.01 -5.08
N SER A 112 1.20 29.98 -5.49
CA SER A 112 -0.20 30.05 -5.05
C SER A 112 -1.08 29.01 -5.74
N ASP A 113 -2.22 28.68 -5.13
CA ASP A 113 -3.24 27.80 -5.75
C ASP A 113 -3.62 28.30 -7.16
N ASP A 114 -3.78 29.61 -7.35
CA ASP A 114 -4.07 30.23 -8.65
C ASP A 114 -2.98 29.95 -9.70
N GLU A 115 -1.71 29.94 -9.29
CA GLU A 115 -0.58 29.61 -10.17
C GLU A 115 -0.54 28.13 -10.49
N LEU A 116 -0.76 27.25 -9.51
CA LEU A 116 -0.82 25.80 -9.68
C LEU A 116 -1.98 25.40 -10.62
N MET A 117 -3.19 25.92 -10.38
CA MET A 117 -4.36 25.70 -11.24
C MET A 117 -4.16 26.23 -12.67
N SER A 118 -3.27 27.20 -12.85
CA SER A 118 -2.97 27.83 -14.14
C SER A 118 -1.71 27.26 -14.82
N ALA A 119 -1.11 26.20 -14.27
CA ALA A 119 0.03 25.52 -14.87
C ALA A 119 -0.29 25.14 -16.33
N SER A 120 0.65 25.42 -17.24
CA SER A 120 0.43 25.21 -18.68
C SER A 120 0.19 23.74 -19.03
N VAL A 121 0.79 22.82 -18.27
CA VAL A 121 0.59 21.37 -18.45
C VAL A 121 -0.86 20.96 -18.19
N LEU A 122 -1.55 21.68 -17.31
CA LEU A 122 -2.95 21.44 -16.99
C LEU A 122 -3.94 22.00 -18.02
N SER A 123 -3.47 22.67 -19.08
CA SER A 123 -4.34 23.39 -20.01
C SER A 123 -5.38 22.54 -20.77
N ASN A 124 -5.17 21.21 -20.81
CA ASN A 124 -6.12 20.27 -21.40
C ASN A 124 -7.18 19.77 -20.39
N PHE A 125 -7.05 20.13 -19.11
CA PHE A 125 -8.01 19.79 -18.07
C PHE A 125 -9.02 20.92 -17.85
N ASP A 126 -10.25 20.53 -17.59
CA ASP A 126 -11.32 21.46 -17.25
C ASP A 126 -11.06 22.16 -15.91
N GLU A 127 -11.78 23.26 -15.68
CA GLU A 127 -11.65 24.07 -14.45
C GLU A 127 -11.82 23.23 -13.17
N GLN A 128 -12.78 22.29 -13.14
CA GLN A 128 -13.02 21.45 -11.97
C GLN A 128 -11.80 20.62 -11.58
N VAL A 129 -11.22 19.88 -12.53
CA VAL A 129 -10.02 19.05 -12.26
C VAL A 129 -8.86 19.93 -11.83
N ARG A 130 -8.68 21.09 -12.47
CA ARG A 130 -7.62 22.03 -12.11
C ARG A 130 -7.77 22.54 -10.68
N MET A 131 -9.01 22.79 -10.23
CA MET A 131 -9.29 23.24 -8.85
C MET A 131 -8.94 22.21 -7.78
N ASP A 132 -8.91 20.92 -8.11
CA ASP A 132 -8.58 19.86 -7.17
C ASP A 132 -7.05 19.66 -7.02
N VAL A 133 -6.26 20.10 -8.01
CA VAL A 133 -4.79 19.90 -8.02
C VAL A 133 -4.07 20.49 -6.79
N PRO A 134 -4.30 21.75 -6.37
CA PRO A 134 -3.60 22.29 -5.20
C PRO A 134 -3.90 21.53 -3.90
N GLU A 135 -5.15 21.09 -3.71
CA GLU A 135 -5.54 20.30 -2.55
C GLU A 135 -4.85 18.92 -2.58
N TYR A 136 -4.86 18.25 -3.72
CA TYR A 136 -4.19 16.95 -3.87
C TYR A 136 -2.68 17.05 -3.63
N LEU A 137 -2.01 18.09 -4.14
CA LEU A 137 -0.59 18.33 -3.85
C LEU A 137 -0.34 18.61 -2.36
N THR A 138 -1.27 19.31 -1.68
CA THR A 138 -1.20 19.53 -0.23
C THR A 138 -1.30 18.21 0.53
N VAL A 139 -2.25 17.35 0.14
CA VAL A 139 -2.40 16.01 0.73
C VAL A 139 -1.15 15.15 0.51
N VAL A 140 -0.53 15.21 -0.68
CA VAL A 140 0.75 14.53 -0.91
C VAL A 140 1.81 15.02 0.08
N GLY A 141 2.01 16.35 0.18
CA GLY A 141 2.96 16.90 1.15
C GLY A 141 2.66 16.54 2.62
N GLU A 142 1.39 16.35 2.98
CA GLU A 142 1.00 15.84 4.30
C GLU A 142 1.35 14.36 4.50
N HIS A 143 1.25 13.55 3.45
CA HIS A 143 1.67 12.15 3.47
C HIS A 143 3.18 12.04 3.64
N GLU A 144 3.99 12.75 2.84
CA GLU A 144 5.45 12.77 2.95
C GLU A 144 5.93 13.18 4.36
N ALA A 145 5.29 14.20 4.93
CA ALA A 145 5.59 14.63 6.29
C ALA A 145 5.28 13.55 7.34
N ALA A 146 4.19 12.80 7.15
CA ALA A 146 3.81 11.70 8.04
C ALA A 146 4.75 10.49 7.89
N HIS A 147 5.24 10.20 6.68
CA HIS A 147 6.24 9.16 6.44
C HIS A 147 7.56 9.47 7.12
N VAL A 148 8.06 10.71 6.99
CA VAL A 148 9.25 11.19 7.72
C VAL A 148 9.11 10.94 9.23
N GLU A 149 7.98 11.34 9.83
CA GLU A 149 7.73 11.14 11.25
C GLU A 149 7.73 9.65 11.63
N ALA A 150 7.01 8.83 10.86
CA ALA A 150 6.87 7.40 11.12
C ALA A 150 8.19 6.64 11.00
N ILE A 151 8.99 6.92 9.96
CA ILE A 151 10.25 6.23 9.72
C ILE A 151 11.30 6.69 10.73
N ALA A 152 11.40 7.99 11.03
CA ALA A 152 12.30 8.49 12.07
C ALA A 152 11.99 7.86 13.43
N ALA A 153 10.72 7.81 13.83
CA ALA A 153 10.29 7.15 15.07
C ALA A 153 10.63 5.65 15.09
N THR A 154 10.50 4.97 13.95
CA THR A 154 10.86 3.55 13.81
C THR A 154 12.37 3.35 13.94
N VAL A 155 13.19 4.21 13.32
CA VAL A 155 14.66 4.17 13.47
C VAL A 155 15.08 4.32 14.93
N GLU A 156 14.50 5.28 15.67
CA GLU A 156 14.77 5.46 17.10
C GLU A 156 14.35 4.24 17.92
N GLN A 157 13.16 3.68 17.67
CA GLN A 157 12.66 2.50 18.35
C GLN A 157 13.58 1.29 18.17
N LEU A 158 14.18 1.16 16.98
CA LEU A 158 15.13 0.12 16.62
C LEU A 158 16.57 0.40 17.11
N GLY A 159 16.76 1.45 17.91
CA GLY A 159 18.04 1.81 18.51
C GLY A 159 19.01 2.52 17.57
N GLY A 160 18.52 2.99 16.41
CA GLY A 160 19.27 3.79 15.46
C GLY A 160 19.21 5.29 15.75
N THR A 161 19.96 6.06 14.96
CA THR A 161 19.82 7.53 14.88
C THR A 161 19.21 7.85 13.52
N PRO A 162 18.05 8.54 13.48
CA PRO A 162 17.46 9.02 12.23
C PRO A 162 18.44 9.91 11.48
N VAL A 163 18.50 9.75 10.16
CA VAL A 163 19.19 10.69 9.29
C VAL A 163 18.48 12.04 9.33
N GLU A 164 19.24 13.13 9.23
CA GLU A 164 18.69 14.49 9.26
C GLU A 164 18.38 14.98 7.84
N GLU A 165 17.42 15.91 7.72
CA GLU A 165 17.09 16.58 6.45
C GLU A 165 18.33 17.30 5.85
N ALA A 166 18.51 17.16 4.53
CA ALA A 166 19.56 17.86 3.79
C ALA A 166 19.10 19.25 3.29
N GLU A 167 20.01 20.01 2.68
CA GLU A 167 19.63 21.19 1.90
C GLU A 167 19.44 20.79 0.43
N TYR A 168 18.37 21.28 -0.22
CA TYR A 168 17.99 20.88 -1.57
C TYR A 168 17.84 22.07 -2.54
N ASP A 169 18.11 21.83 -3.82
CA ASP A 169 17.77 22.69 -4.96
C ASP A 169 17.10 21.85 -6.05
N PHE A 170 15.81 22.11 -6.29
CA PHE A 170 14.98 21.37 -7.24
C PHE A 170 14.92 21.99 -8.63
N GLY A 171 15.45 23.20 -8.80
CA GLY A 171 15.60 23.85 -10.12
C GLY A 171 14.32 24.19 -10.89
N TYR A 172 13.12 24.10 -10.28
CA TYR A 172 11.87 24.55 -10.92
C TYR A 172 11.70 26.08 -10.82
N GLU A 173 11.20 26.71 -11.88
CA GLU A 173 10.86 28.15 -11.88
C GLU A 173 9.36 28.39 -12.10
N THR A 174 8.64 27.37 -12.58
CA THR A 174 7.22 27.45 -12.93
C THR A 174 6.40 26.32 -12.32
N PRO A 175 5.07 26.48 -12.15
CA PRO A 175 4.18 25.41 -11.70
C PRO A 175 4.24 24.14 -12.57
N SER A 176 4.42 24.28 -13.88
CA SER A 176 4.55 23.12 -14.78
C SER A 176 5.87 22.38 -14.57
N GLU A 177 6.97 23.09 -14.29
CA GLU A 177 8.25 22.45 -13.95
C GLU A 177 8.17 21.78 -12.58
N PHE A 178 7.50 22.40 -11.59
CA PHE A 178 7.22 21.79 -10.30
C PHE A 178 6.44 20.47 -10.47
N LEU A 179 5.34 20.45 -11.20
CA LEU A 179 4.58 19.21 -11.49
C LEU A 179 5.42 18.15 -12.21
N GLY A 180 6.33 18.57 -13.10
CA GLY A 180 7.25 17.66 -13.79
C GLY A 180 8.32 17.06 -12.86
N VAL A 181 8.85 17.84 -11.92
CA VAL A 181 9.77 17.33 -10.89
C VAL A 181 9.04 16.41 -9.92
N ALA A 182 7.83 16.77 -9.50
CA ALA A 182 6.97 15.93 -8.65
C ALA A 182 6.78 14.54 -9.28
N GLN A 183 6.36 14.50 -10.55
CA GLN A 183 6.23 13.26 -11.31
C GLN A 183 7.51 12.43 -11.30
N ALA A 184 8.67 13.06 -11.46
CA ALA A 184 9.95 12.36 -11.50
C ALA A 184 10.37 11.81 -10.12
N LEU A 185 10.15 12.55 -9.04
CA LEU A 185 10.45 12.13 -7.68
C LEU A 185 9.59 10.92 -7.30
N GLU A 186 8.28 11.02 -7.51
CA GLU A 186 7.30 10.02 -7.07
C GLU A 186 7.47 8.68 -7.81
N ASN A 187 7.72 8.74 -9.13
CA ASN A 187 8.09 7.52 -9.87
C ASN A 187 9.47 6.96 -9.44
N THR A 188 10.36 7.79 -8.91
CA THR A 188 11.62 7.34 -8.30
C THR A 188 11.39 6.74 -6.91
N GLY A 189 10.50 7.32 -6.08
CA GLY A 189 10.06 6.80 -4.78
C GLY A 189 9.48 5.40 -4.90
N VAL A 190 8.55 5.17 -5.84
CA VAL A 190 8.02 3.83 -6.17
C VAL A 190 9.15 2.83 -6.44
N ALA A 191 10.08 3.19 -7.35
CA ALA A 191 11.19 2.30 -7.71
C ALA A 191 12.18 2.08 -6.54
N ALA A 192 12.32 3.06 -5.66
CA ALA A 192 13.21 3.03 -4.51
C ALA A 192 12.70 2.10 -3.41
N TYR A 193 11.43 2.22 -3.06
CA TYR A 193 10.77 1.31 -2.11
C TYR A 193 10.77 -0.12 -2.62
N ALA A 194 10.41 -0.35 -3.88
CA ALA A 194 10.46 -1.67 -4.51
C ALA A 194 11.87 -2.30 -4.46
N GLY A 195 12.91 -1.50 -4.71
CA GLY A 195 14.30 -1.96 -4.70
C GLY A 195 14.91 -2.15 -3.32
N ALA A 196 14.44 -1.41 -2.32
CA ALA A 196 14.89 -1.50 -0.94
C ALA A 196 14.19 -2.60 -0.15
N ALA A 197 12.92 -2.89 -0.45
CA ALA A 197 12.09 -3.84 0.28
C ALA A 197 12.72 -5.25 0.49
N PRO A 198 13.46 -5.85 -0.46
CA PRO A 198 14.16 -7.11 -0.23
C PRO A 198 15.24 -7.07 0.84
N SER A 199 15.68 -5.87 1.26
CA SER A 199 16.69 -5.67 2.31
C SER A 199 16.10 -5.56 3.72
N ILE A 200 14.77 -5.56 3.84
CA ILE A 200 14.07 -5.48 5.14
C ILE A 200 13.99 -6.88 5.77
N HIS A 201 14.33 -6.96 7.05
CA HIS A 201 14.35 -8.16 7.87
C HIS A 201 13.07 -8.35 8.68
N SER A 202 12.51 -7.27 9.23
CA SER A 202 11.29 -7.32 10.03
C SER A 202 10.05 -7.36 9.14
N ASN A 203 9.20 -8.36 9.36
CA ASN A 203 7.92 -8.47 8.67
C ASN A 203 6.98 -7.30 8.99
N ASP A 204 7.06 -6.75 10.20
CA ASP A 204 6.23 -5.60 10.59
C ASP A 204 6.68 -4.33 9.85
N VAL A 205 8.00 -4.14 9.72
CA VAL A 205 8.57 -3.03 8.94
C VAL A 205 8.25 -3.20 7.46
N LEU A 206 8.36 -4.43 6.93
CA LEU A 206 8.06 -4.72 5.53
C LEU A 206 6.58 -4.47 5.20
N SER A 207 5.66 -4.82 6.10
CA SER A 207 4.23 -4.56 5.92
C SER A 207 3.94 -3.06 5.89
N ALA A 208 4.57 -2.27 6.77
CA ALA A 208 4.43 -0.82 6.77
C ALA A 208 5.03 -0.19 5.50
N ALA A 209 6.22 -0.65 5.09
CA ALA A 209 6.88 -0.18 3.88
C ALA A 209 6.08 -0.51 2.61
N ALA A 210 5.38 -1.64 2.56
CA ALA A 210 4.46 -1.94 1.47
C ALA A 210 3.30 -0.94 1.41
N GLY A 211 2.70 -0.57 2.55
CA GLY A 211 1.63 0.43 2.60
C GLY A 211 2.07 1.83 2.20
N ILE A 212 3.33 2.21 2.44
CA ILE A 212 3.90 3.47 1.91
C ILE A 212 4.12 3.34 0.40
N HIS A 213 4.76 2.25 -0.05
CA HIS A 213 5.03 2.00 -1.47
C HIS A 213 3.79 2.07 -2.37
N SER A 214 2.62 1.61 -1.92
CA SER A 214 1.39 1.77 -2.70
C SER A 214 0.89 3.22 -2.72
N VAL A 215 1.08 3.98 -1.65
CA VAL A 215 0.75 5.41 -1.60
C VAL A 215 1.62 6.22 -2.57
N GLU A 216 2.94 5.98 -2.59
CA GLU A 216 3.87 6.52 -3.60
C GLU A 216 3.36 6.25 -5.03
N ALA A 217 2.89 5.02 -5.26
CA ALA A 217 2.40 4.63 -6.57
C ALA A 217 1.08 5.33 -6.93
N ARG A 218 0.21 5.62 -5.96
CA ARG A 218 -1.01 6.41 -6.16
C ARG A 218 -0.69 7.86 -6.48
N HIS A 219 0.26 8.47 -5.78
CA HIS A 219 0.75 9.82 -6.04
C HIS A 219 1.37 9.91 -7.43
N ALA A 220 2.25 8.97 -7.79
CA ALA A 220 2.85 8.87 -9.11
C ALA A 220 1.80 8.69 -10.21
N SER A 221 0.72 7.94 -9.97
CA SER A 221 -0.41 7.79 -10.90
C SER A 221 -1.10 9.12 -11.18
N PHE A 222 -1.42 9.87 -10.11
CA PHE A 222 -2.02 11.20 -10.19
C PHE A 222 -1.10 12.18 -10.93
N LEU A 223 0.19 12.22 -10.61
CA LEU A 223 1.14 13.14 -11.23
C LEU A 223 1.42 12.79 -12.69
N ASN A 224 1.46 11.51 -13.03
CA ASN A 224 1.49 11.08 -14.42
C ASN A 224 0.25 11.60 -15.18
N LEU A 225 -0.93 11.46 -14.59
CA LEU A 225 -2.17 11.95 -15.17
C LEU A 225 -2.12 13.45 -15.43
N VAL A 226 -1.86 14.26 -14.39
CA VAL A 226 -1.92 15.72 -14.52
C VAL A 226 -0.80 16.30 -15.39
N ASN A 227 0.30 15.56 -15.58
CA ASN A 227 1.34 15.89 -16.57
C ASN A 227 1.02 15.43 -18.00
N GLY A 228 -0.11 14.74 -18.22
CA GLY A 228 -0.59 14.30 -19.53
C GLY A 228 -0.04 12.96 -20.00
N ASP A 229 0.60 12.19 -19.11
CA ASP A 229 1.09 10.84 -19.36
C ASP A 229 0.07 9.77 -18.95
N SER A 230 0.39 8.49 -19.21
CA SER A 230 -0.42 7.38 -18.71
C SER A 230 -0.27 7.26 -17.19
N PRO A 231 -1.37 7.20 -16.40
CA PRO A 231 -1.29 7.05 -14.94
C PRO A 231 -0.52 5.77 -14.53
N TYR A 232 -0.69 4.70 -15.32
CA TYR A 232 -0.05 3.40 -15.21
C TYR A 232 0.58 3.03 -16.56
N PRO A 233 1.86 3.35 -16.80
CA PRO A 233 2.49 3.18 -18.12
C PRO A 233 2.91 1.73 -18.43
N LYS A 234 2.95 0.84 -17.44
CA LYS A 234 3.42 -0.53 -17.55
C LYS A 234 2.56 -1.46 -16.70
N ALA A 235 2.50 -2.73 -17.08
CA ALA A 235 1.87 -3.78 -16.28
C ALA A 235 2.69 -4.18 -15.04
N VAL A 236 4.00 -3.96 -15.04
CA VAL A 236 4.86 -4.19 -13.87
C VAL A 236 5.85 -3.04 -13.78
N ASP A 237 5.91 -2.39 -12.61
CA ASP A 237 6.90 -1.35 -12.35
C ASP A 237 8.28 -1.96 -12.04
N GLU A 238 9.32 -1.23 -12.42
CA GLU A 238 10.71 -1.68 -12.28
C GLU A 238 11.34 -1.10 -10.99
N ALA A 239 11.84 -1.99 -10.14
CA ALA A 239 12.67 -1.61 -9.00
C ALA A 239 14.02 -1.03 -9.46
N ARG A 240 14.57 -0.09 -8.69
CA ARG A 240 15.93 0.45 -8.86
C ARG A 240 16.80 0.11 -7.68
N SER A 241 18.10 -0.08 -7.89
CA SER A 241 19.01 -0.27 -6.76
C SER A 241 19.11 1.00 -5.93
N MET A 242 19.36 0.85 -4.62
CA MET A 242 19.56 1.99 -3.71
C MET A 242 20.67 2.94 -4.19
N ALA A 243 21.72 2.41 -4.82
CA ALA A 243 22.80 3.22 -5.39
C ALA A 243 22.33 4.08 -6.57
N GLU A 244 21.55 3.51 -7.50
CA GLU A 244 20.98 4.26 -8.63
C GLU A 244 20.00 5.33 -8.15
N VAL A 245 19.20 5.04 -7.11
CA VAL A 245 18.29 6.02 -6.53
C VAL A 245 19.04 7.15 -5.84
N LEU A 246 20.07 6.86 -5.04
CA LEU A 246 20.89 7.88 -4.40
C LEU A 246 21.66 8.72 -5.42
N GLU A 247 22.06 8.16 -6.57
CA GLU A 247 22.64 8.93 -7.67
C GLU A 247 21.65 9.94 -8.27
N ILE A 248 20.37 9.58 -8.34
CA ILE A 248 19.29 10.47 -8.82
C ILE A 248 18.96 11.52 -7.77
N ALA A 249 18.64 11.11 -6.54
CA ALA A 249 18.30 11.99 -5.42
C ALA A 249 19.44 12.97 -5.10
N GLY A 250 20.68 12.49 -5.17
CA GLY A 250 21.88 13.29 -4.91
C GLY A 250 22.08 14.47 -5.88
N GLN A 251 21.38 14.52 -7.01
CA GLN A 251 21.42 15.67 -7.93
C GLN A 251 20.75 16.92 -7.34
N PHE A 252 19.84 16.73 -6.38
CA PHE A 252 19.12 17.82 -5.71
C PHE A 252 19.81 18.31 -4.44
N VAL A 253 20.76 17.55 -3.88
CA VAL A 253 21.39 17.88 -2.59
C VAL A 253 22.48 18.94 -2.75
N THR A 254 22.40 20.05 -2.02
CA THR A 254 23.36 21.16 -2.04
C THR A 254 24.27 21.25 -0.81
N SER A 255 23.87 20.65 0.31
CA SER A 255 24.70 20.57 1.52
C SER A 255 25.87 19.61 1.37
N ASP A 256 26.93 19.76 2.18
CA ASP A 256 28.00 18.76 2.27
C ASP A 256 27.36 17.39 2.61
N THR A 257 27.56 16.38 1.78
CA THR A 257 26.86 15.07 1.78
C THR A 257 27.09 14.19 3.02
N SER A 258 27.64 14.77 4.09
CA SER A 258 27.85 14.15 5.40
C SER A 258 26.53 13.71 6.05
N GLY A 259 25.40 14.24 5.58
CA GLY A 259 24.05 13.91 6.05
C GLY A 259 23.30 12.90 5.18
N MET A 260 23.78 12.48 4.00
CA MET A 260 23.12 11.40 3.25
C MET A 260 23.54 10.04 3.85
N SER A 261 22.57 9.14 4.05
CA SER A 261 22.90 7.75 4.35
C SER A 261 23.74 7.19 3.19
N GLU A 262 24.93 6.65 3.48
CA GLU A 262 25.68 5.91 2.46
C GLU A 262 24.82 4.73 1.98
N SER A 263 24.89 4.45 0.66
CA SER A 263 24.24 3.27 0.08
C SER A 263 24.66 2.04 0.89
N PRO A 264 23.72 1.26 1.45
CA PRO A 264 24.07 0.13 2.29
C PRO A 264 24.51 -1.08 1.44
N GLU A 265 25.42 -0.87 0.47
CA GLU A 265 25.93 -1.85 -0.51
C GLU A 265 26.62 -3.08 0.14
N THR A 266 26.84 -3.04 1.45
CA THR A 266 27.51 -4.09 2.22
C THR A 266 26.63 -4.77 3.26
N MET A 267 25.31 -4.55 3.27
CA MET A 267 24.40 -5.30 4.13
C MET A 267 24.44 -6.78 3.77
N GLU A 268 24.69 -7.65 4.75
CA GLU A 268 24.45 -9.08 4.57
C GLU A 268 22.98 -9.24 4.20
N LYS A 269 22.71 -9.92 3.07
CA LYS A 269 21.34 -10.28 2.67
C LYS A 269 20.61 -10.85 3.90
N PRO A 270 19.34 -10.47 4.12
CA PRO A 270 18.59 -10.98 5.25
C PRO A 270 18.70 -12.49 5.37
N ILE A 271 18.80 -12.99 6.60
CA ILE A 271 18.47 -14.38 6.87
C ILE A 271 17.01 -14.52 6.45
N ALA A 272 16.79 -15.13 5.28
CA ALA A 272 15.53 -15.34 4.55
C ALA A 272 14.29 -14.92 5.34
N ARG A 273 13.47 -13.97 4.82
CA ARG A 273 12.20 -13.51 5.41
C ARG A 273 11.51 -14.67 6.13
N LYS A 274 11.69 -14.71 7.44
CA LYS A 274 11.45 -15.91 8.24
C LYS A 274 10.20 -15.65 9.03
N GLN A 275 9.13 -16.39 8.76
CA GLN A 275 8.12 -16.58 9.80
C GLN A 275 7.51 -17.96 9.87
N GLU A 276 6.95 -18.20 11.04
CA GLU A 276 6.60 -19.47 11.68
C GLU A 276 5.44 -20.23 11.02
N ASN A 277 5.05 -19.87 9.78
CA ASN A 277 3.83 -20.33 9.13
C ASN A 277 4.10 -21.21 7.90
N GLU A 278 3.26 -22.23 7.72
CA GLU A 278 3.34 -23.30 6.73
C GLU A 278 3.06 -22.87 5.26
N VAL A 279 3.02 -21.57 4.95
CA VAL A 279 2.67 -21.05 3.61
C VAL A 279 3.90 -21.05 2.72
N SER A 280 3.85 -21.80 1.62
CA SER A 280 4.92 -21.83 0.63
C SER A 280 4.78 -20.71 -0.40
N ASP A 281 5.87 -20.36 -1.10
CA ASP A 281 5.80 -19.40 -2.21
C ASP A 281 4.81 -19.84 -3.30
N LEU A 282 4.65 -21.15 -3.52
CA LEU A 282 3.64 -21.68 -4.44
C LEU A 282 2.20 -21.42 -3.95
N ASP A 283 1.97 -21.40 -2.64
CA ASP A 283 0.68 -21.05 -2.06
C ASP A 283 0.42 -19.55 -2.20
N VAL A 284 1.44 -18.71 -2.01
CA VAL A 284 1.33 -17.25 -2.19
C VAL A 284 1.09 -16.90 -3.66
N LEU A 285 1.81 -17.53 -4.58
CA LEU A 285 1.62 -17.33 -6.02
C LEU A 285 0.22 -17.74 -6.48
N ASN A 286 -0.29 -18.89 -6.02
CA ASN A 286 -1.66 -19.30 -6.36
C ASN A 286 -2.72 -18.43 -5.68
N TYR A 287 -2.42 -17.89 -4.49
CA TYR A 287 -3.27 -16.90 -3.86
C TYR A 287 -3.36 -15.62 -4.71
N ALA A 288 -2.21 -15.05 -5.11
CA ALA A 288 -2.17 -13.90 -6.01
C ALA A 288 -2.88 -14.19 -7.34
N LEU A 289 -2.57 -15.33 -7.99
CA LEU A 289 -3.18 -15.74 -9.25
C LEU A 289 -4.71 -15.89 -9.14
N THR A 290 -5.25 -16.24 -7.97
CA THR A 290 -6.70 -16.27 -7.76
C THR A 290 -7.32 -14.87 -7.87
N LEU A 291 -6.63 -13.84 -7.35
CA LEU A 291 -7.07 -12.45 -7.43
C LEU A 291 -6.91 -11.91 -8.85
N GLU A 292 -5.76 -12.16 -9.48
CA GLU A 292 -5.54 -11.76 -10.88
C GLU A 292 -6.58 -12.37 -11.83
N HIS A 293 -6.99 -13.62 -11.59
CA HIS A 293 -8.08 -14.23 -12.36
C HIS A 293 -9.41 -13.51 -12.16
N LEU A 294 -9.71 -13.06 -10.94
CA LEU A 294 -10.93 -12.31 -10.62
C LEU A 294 -10.92 -10.96 -11.34
N GLU A 295 -9.84 -10.19 -11.25
CA GLU A 295 -9.69 -8.87 -11.85
C GLU A 295 -9.63 -8.95 -13.38
N ASN A 296 -8.83 -9.86 -13.95
CA ASN A 296 -8.79 -10.10 -15.39
C ASN A 296 -10.18 -10.49 -15.95
N ALA A 297 -10.91 -11.39 -15.27
CA ALA A 297 -12.27 -11.74 -15.69
C ALA A 297 -13.23 -10.55 -15.58
N PHE A 298 -13.11 -9.76 -14.51
CA PHE A 298 -13.92 -8.56 -14.29
C PHE A 298 -13.78 -7.56 -15.46
N TYR A 299 -12.56 -7.19 -15.84
CA TYR A 299 -12.34 -6.26 -16.95
C TYR A 299 -12.70 -6.87 -18.29
N ARG A 300 -12.28 -8.11 -18.56
CA ARG A 300 -12.61 -8.82 -19.80
C ARG A 300 -14.11 -8.85 -20.06
N ASP A 301 -14.89 -9.20 -19.04
CA ASP A 301 -16.33 -9.40 -19.18
C ASP A 301 -17.07 -8.05 -19.13
N GLY A 302 -16.63 -7.11 -18.29
CA GLY A 302 -17.22 -5.77 -18.18
C GLY A 302 -17.03 -4.92 -19.44
N LEU A 303 -15.83 -4.94 -20.02
CA LEU A 303 -15.54 -4.26 -21.29
C LEU A 303 -16.24 -4.91 -22.49
N ALA A 304 -16.63 -6.17 -22.38
CA ALA A 304 -17.49 -6.82 -23.37
C ALA A 304 -18.98 -6.51 -23.17
N ALA A 305 -19.39 -6.17 -21.95
CA ALA A 305 -20.77 -5.89 -21.57
C ALA A 305 -21.22 -4.46 -21.91
N PHE A 306 -20.31 -3.49 -21.85
CA PHE A 306 -20.60 -2.08 -22.13
C PHE A 306 -19.82 -1.56 -23.34
N SER A 307 -20.50 -0.77 -24.18
CA SER A 307 -19.81 -0.03 -25.25
C SER A 307 -19.03 1.17 -24.70
N ASP A 308 -18.03 1.64 -25.45
CA ASP A 308 -17.28 2.86 -25.13
C ASP A 308 -18.23 4.04 -24.87
N ASP A 309 -19.28 4.20 -25.67
CA ASP A 309 -20.31 5.24 -25.50
C ASP A 309 -21.06 5.13 -24.16
N GLU A 310 -21.34 3.91 -23.70
CA GLU A 310 -21.97 3.67 -22.39
C GLU A 310 -21.01 3.97 -21.24
N LEU A 311 -19.74 3.54 -21.34
CA LEU A 311 -18.70 3.82 -20.35
C LEU A 311 -18.44 5.33 -20.23
N MET A 312 -18.28 6.04 -21.35
CA MET A 312 -18.12 7.49 -21.38
C MET A 312 -19.34 8.25 -20.83
N SER A 313 -20.52 7.64 -20.87
CA SER A 313 -21.77 8.25 -20.40
C SER A 313 -22.17 7.81 -18.99
N ALA A 314 -21.30 7.11 -18.26
CA ALA A 314 -21.56 6.71 -16.89
C ALA A 314 -21.87 7.93 -15.99
N ASP A 315 -22.90 7.83 -15.15
CA ASP A 315 -23.31 8.91 -14.24
C ASP A 315 -22.18 9.31 -13.27
N ALA A 316 -21.38 8.33 -12.82
CA ALA A 316 -20.17 8.55 -12.02
C ALA A 316 -19.19 9.54 -12.66
N LEU A 317 -19.14 9.59 -14.00
CA LEU A 317 -18.24 10.45 -14.74
C LEU A 317 -18.83 11.82 -15.07
N SER A 318 -20.07 12.11 -14.67
CA SER A 318 -20.80 13.32 -15.09
C SER A 318 -20.13 14.65 -14.70
N VAL A 319 -19.20 14.61 -13.73
CA VAL A 319 -18.40 15.76 -13.29
C VAL A 319 -17.20 16.04 -14.21
N PHE A 320 -16.80 15.08 -15.03
CA PHE A 320 -15.63 15.17 -15.90
C PHE A 320 -15.96 15.71 -17.28
N SER A 321 -14.95 16.32 -17.90
CA SER A 321 -15.02 16.85 -19.25
C SER A 321 -15.34 15.77 -20.29
N GLU A 322 -15.85 16.16 -21.45
CA GLU A 322 -16.01 15.22 -22.58
C GLU A 322 -14.66 14.63 -23.01
N ASP A 323 -13.61 15.45 -23.03
CA ASP A 323 -12.27 15.03 -23.42
C ASP A 323 -11.67 14.00 -22.44
N LEU A 324 -11.85 14.20 -21.13
CA LEU A 324 -11.37 13.26 -20.12
C LEU A 324 -12.19 11.96 -20.17
N ARG A 325 -13.52 12.05 -20.28
CA ARG A 325 -14.40 10.88 -20.43
C ARG A 325 -14.03 10.06 -21.65
N ALA A 326 -13.65 10.70 -22.76
CA ALA A 326 -13.20 10.01 -23.97
C ALA A 326 -11.94 9.15 -23.78
N THR A 327 -11.14 9.41 -22.74
CA THR A 327 -9.97 8.57 -22.42
C THR A 327 -10.30 7.32 -21.61
N VAL A 328 -11.45 7.31 -20.91
CA VAL A 328 -11.79 6.28 -19.92
C VAL A 328 -11.87 4.87 -20.51
N PRO A 329 -12.56 4.61 -21.64
CA PRO A 329 -12.62 3.25 -22.20
C PRO A 329 -11.23 2.68 -22.54
N GLY A 330 -10.37 3.49 -23.15
CA GLY A 330 -9.01 3.07 -23.48
C GLY A 330 -8.17 2.79 -22.24
N ARG A 331 -8.33 3.61 -21.19
CA ARG A 331 -7.65 3.43 -19.91
C ARG A 331 -8.09 2.18 -19.16
N LEU A 332 -9.38 1.86 -19.16
CA LEU A 332 -9.92 0.61 -18.60
C LEU A 332 -9.46 -0.61 -19.40
N ALA A 333 -9.36 -0.49 -20.74
CA ALA A 333 -8.79 -1.54 -21.57
C ALA A 333 -7.32 -1.81 -21.23
N THR A 334 -6.53 -0.77 -20.97
CA THR A 334 -5.14 -0.94 -20.50
C THR A 334 -5.06 -1.63 -19.13
N VAL A 335 -5.95 -1.33 -18.19
CA VAL A 335 -6.02 -2.08 -16.91
C VAL A 335 -6.28 -3.56 -17.20
N GLY A 336 -7.31 -3.89 -17.99
CA GLY A 336 -7.57 -5.28 -18.37
C GLY A 336 -6.42 -5.97 -19.10
N GLU A 337 -5.60 -5.24 -19.87
CA GLU A 337 -4.37 -5.76 -20.48
C GLU A 337 -3.28 -6.04 -19.44
N HIS A 338 -3.17 -5.23 -18.39
CA HIS A 338 -2.27 -5.45 -17.26
C HIS A 338 -2.68 -6.68 -16.46
N GLU A 339 -3.94 -6.80 -16.06
CA GLU A 339 -4.47 -7.97 -15.33
C GLU A 339 -4.21 -9.28 -16.10
N ALA A 340 -4.42 -9.26 -17.43
CA ALA A 340 -4.13 -10.41 -18.28
C ALA A 340 -2.63 -10.77 -18.31
N ALA A 341 -1.76 -9.76 -18.26
CA ALA A 341 -0.32 -9.95 -18.19
C ALA A 341 0.12 -10.52 -16.84
N HIS A 342 -0.49 -10.08 -15.74
CA HIS A 342 -0.24 -10.62 -14.39
C HIS A 342 -0.66 -12.08 -14.28
N VAL A 343 -1.86 -12.44 -14.74
CA VAL A 343 -2.32 -13.84 -14.82
C VAL A 343 -1.29 -14.70 -15.57
N THR A 344 -0.82 -14.22 -16.72
CA THR A 344 0.16 -14.95 -17.53
C THR A 344 1.48 -15.13 -16.78
N ALA A 345 2.00 -14.04 -16.18
CA ALA A 345 3.26 -14.07 -15.45
C ALA A 345 3.22 -15.00 -14.24
N LEU A 346 2.17 -14.93 -13.42
CA LEU A 346 2.01 -15.79 -12.25
C LEU A 346 1.82 -17.25 -12.64
N THR A 347 1.03 -17.54 -13.69
CA THR A 347 0.87 -18.89 -14.23
C THR A 347 2.22 -19.48 -14.62
N ASP A 348 3.01 -18.74 -15.41
CA ASP A 348 4.33 -19.18 -15.87
C ASP A 348 5.29 -19.44 -14.70
N VAL A 349 5.29 -18.59 -13.68
CA VAL A 349 6.13 -18.75 -12.48
C VAL A 349 5.71 -19.98 -11.67
N VAL A 350 4.41 -20.20 -11.47
CA VAL A 350 3.90 -21.38 -10.76
C VAL A 350 4.33 -22.66 -11.48
N GLU A 351 4.17 -22.73 -12.81
CA GLU A 351 4.59 -23.89 -13.61
C GLU A 351 6.11 -24.10 -13.57
N GLN A 352 6.89 -23.02 -13.68
CA GLN A 352 8.36 -23.06 -13.61
C GLN A 352 8.86 -23.63 -12.29
N LEU A 353 8.19 -23.32 -11.19
CA LEU A 353 8.48 -23.84 -9.85
C LEU A 353 7.94 -25.27 -9.64
N GLY A 354 7.29 -25.87 -10.64
CA GLY A 354 6.73 -27.21 -10.60
C GLY A 354 5.40 -27.30 -9.84
N GLY A 355 4.75 -26.16 -9.60
CA GLY A 355 3.41 -26.08 -9.05
C GLY A 355 2.32 -26.37 -10.09
N THR A 356 1.07 -26.37 -9.64
CA THR A 356 -0.10 -26.38 -10.52
C THR A 356 -0.80 -25.04 -10.36
N PRO A 357 -0.90 -24.22 -11.42
CA PRO A 357 -1.65 -22.98 -11.39
C PRO A 357 -3.11 -23.23 -11.03
N VAL A 358 -3.67 -22.39 -10.16
CA VAL A 358 -5.10 -22.37 -9.89
C VAL A 358 -5.86 -22.01 -11.17
N GLU A 359 -7.02 -22.65 -11.38
CA GLU A 359 -7.87 -22.35 -12.54
C GLU A 359 -8.77 -21.14 -12.23
N GLU A 360 -9.10 -20.35 -13.26
CA GLU A 360 -10.10 -19.28 -13.19
C GLU A 360 -11.44 -19.83 -12.67
N ALA A 361 -12.04 -19.15 -11.70
CA ALA A 361 -13.36 -19.51 -11.16
C ALA A 361 -14.50 -18.90 -12.00
N GLU A 362 -15.74 -19.31 -11.72
CA GLU A 362 -16.93 -18.61 -12.26
C GLU A 362 -17.30 -17.44 -11.35
N TYR A 363 -17.49 -16.24 -11.94
CA TYR A 363 -17.76 -15.02 -11.21
C TYR A 363 -19.15 -14.42 -11.49
N ASP A 364 -19.73 -13.75 -10.49
CA ASP A 364 -20.90 -12.87 -10.58
C ASP A 364 -20.60 -11.54 -9.87
N PHE A 365 -20.34 -10.50 -10.65
CA PHE A 365 -19.98 -9.17 -10.17
C PHE A 365 -21.18 -8.28 -9.83
N GLY A 366 -22.39 -8.66 -10.23
CA GLY A 366 -23.63 -7.98 -9.84
C GLY A 366 -23.84 -6.54 -10.35
N TYR A 367 -22.98 -6.00 -11.23
CA TYR A 367 -23.20 -4.69 -11.85
C TYR A 367 -24.24 -4.77 -12.98
N GLU A 368 -25.11 -3.76 -13.09
CA GLU A 368 -26.09 -3.63 -14.19
C GLU A 368 -25.81 -2.39 -15.05
N THR A 369 -24.99 -1.45 -14.56
CA THR A 369 -24.71 -0.16 -15.20
C THR A 369 -23.21 0.14 -15.25
N PRO A 370 -22.75 1.01 -16.17
CA PRO A 370 -21.36 1.47 -16.21
C PRO A 370 -20.86 2.08 -14.91
N SER A 371 -21.71 2.81 -14.17
CA SER A 371 -21.33 3.39 -12.88
C SER A 371 -21.18 2.33 -11.77
N GLU A 372 -22.02 1.30 -11.77
CA GLU A 372 -21.82 0.16 -10.86
C GLU A 372 -20.56 -0.62 -11.22
N PHE A 373 -20.25 -0.78 -12.51
CA PHE A 373 -18.99 -1.37 -12.97
C PHE A 373 -17.79 -0.56 -12.44
N LEU A 374 -17.75 0.76 -12.63
CA LEU A 374 -16.67 1.60 -12.10
C LEU A 374 -16.53 1.52 -10.57
N GLY A 375 -17.65 1.40 -9.85
CA GLY A 375 -17.63 1.23 -8.40
C GLY A 375 -17.11 -0.13 -7.95
N VAL A 376 -17.43 -1.21 -8.67
CA VAL A 376 -16.86 -2.54 -8.39
C VAL A 376 -15.36 -2.56 -8.75
N ALA A 377 -14.98 -1.93 -9.86
CA ALA A 377 -13.59 -1.79 -10.28
C ALA A 377 -12.75 -1.12 -9.17
N GLN A 378 -13.23 0.03 -8.66
CA GLN A 378 -12.60 0.71 -7.53
C GLN A 378 -12.43 -0.22 -6.31
N ALA A 379 -13.45 -1.00 -5.97
CA ALA A 379 -13.39 -1.90 -4.82
C ALA A 379 -12.38 -3.05 -5.03
N LEU A 380 -12.32 -3.61 -6.23
CA LEU A 380 -11.38 -4.69 -6.58
C LEU A 380 -9.94 -4.20 -6.49
N GLU A 381 -9.55 -3.14 -7.22
CA GLU A 381 -8.16 -2.67 -7.22
C GLU A 381 -7.68 -2.29 -5.81
N ASN A 382 -8.51 -1.62 -5.01
CA ASN A 382 -8.14 -1.30 -3.62
C ASN A 382 -7.98 -2.57 -2.76
N THR A 383 -8.75 -3.64 -3.05
CA THR A 383 -8.57 -4.94 -2.41
C THR A 383 -7.29 -5.62 -2.90
N GLY A 384 -6.97 -5.53 -4.20
CA GLY A 384 -5.71 -6.01 -4.78
C GLY A 384 -4.49 -5.39 -4.10
N VAL A 385 -4.46 -4.06 -3.98
CA VAL A 385 -3.42 -3.32 -3.23
C VAL A 385 -3.26 -3.88 -1.82
N ALA A 386 -4.34 -3.94 -1.05
CA ALA A 386 -4.29 -4.42 0.33
C ALA A 386 -3.87 -5.90 0.44
N ALA A 387 -4.24 -6.73 -0.54
CA ALA A 387 -3.90 -8.14 -0.62
C ALA A 387 -2.40 -8.37 -0.89
N TYR A 388 -1.82 -7.64 -1.84
CA TYR A 388 -0.39 -7.69 -2.13
C TYR A 388 0.43 -7.19 -0.95
N ALA A 389 0.05 -6.05 -0.36
CA ALA A 389 0.71 -5.53 0.84
C ALA A 389 0.69 -6.53 2.01
N GLY A 390 -0.45 -7.18 2.27
CA GLY A 390 -0.58 -8.17 3.35
C GLY A 390 0.10 -9.51 3.07
N ALA A 391 0.27 -9.88 1.80
CA ALA A 391 1.00 -11.08 1.41
C ALA A 391 2.53 -10.86 1.36
N ALA A 392 3.00 -9.62 1.21
CA ALA A 392 4.43 -9.28 1.06
C ALA A 392 5.34 -9.95 2.11
N PRO A 393 5.00 -9.98 3.41
CA PRO A 393 5.85 -10.62 4.43
C PRO A 393 5.89 -12.16 4.37
N THR A 394 5.06 -12.78 3.52
CA THR A 394 4.94 -14.25 3.39
C THR A 394 5.77 -14.81 2.23
N VAL A 395 6.27 -13.98 1.33
CA VAL A 395 7.07 -14.40 0.16
C VAL A 395 8.51 -14.65 0.57
N GLN A 396 9.06 -15.83 0.33
CA GLN A 396 10.42 -16.20 0.73
C GLN A 396 11.44 -15.95 -0.38
N ASN A 397 11.09 -16.26 -1.62
CA ASN A 397 11.98 -16.08 -2.76
C ASN A 397 12.06 -14.60 -3.18
N ASP A 398 13.29 -14.07 -3.23
CA ASP A 398 13.56 -12.68 -3.62
C ASP A 398 13.09 -12.35 -5.04
N ASP A 399 13.22 -13.27 -6.00
CA ASP A 399 12.80 -13.06 -7.39
C ASP A 399 11.27 -13.01 -7.51
N ILE A 400 10.56 -13.87 -6.78
CA ILE A 400 9.09 -13.85 -6.70
C ILE A 400 8.63 -12.53 -6.07
N PHE A 401 9.27 -12.12 -4.99
CA PHE A 401 8.93 -10.89 -4.31
C PHE A 401 9.21 -9.65 -5.15
N ALA A 402 10.33 -9.60 -5.87
CA ALA A 402 10.66 -8.50 -6.77
C ALA A 402 9.61 -8.35 -7.88
N ALA A 403 9.07 -9.45 -8.40
CA ALA A 403 7.95 -9.40 -9.33
C ALA A 403 6.65 -8.93 -8.64
N ALA A 404 6.32 -9.49 -7.49
CA ALA A 404 5.10 -9.16 -6.75
C ALA A 404 5.04 -7.69 -6.31
N ILE A 405 6.16 -7.11 -5.85
CA ILE A 405 6.19 -5.70 -5.45
C ILE A 405 6.04 -4.76 -6.65
N GLY A 406 6.50 -5.15 -7.84
CA GLY A 406 6.28 -4.38 -9.07
C GLY A 406 4.85 -4.46 -9.60
N ILE A 407 4.13 -5.55 -9.32
CA ILE A 407 2.68 -5.65 -9.58
C ILE A 407 1.92 -4.78 -8.57
N HIS A 408 2.28 -4.88 -7.29
CA HIS A 408 1.65 -4.13 -6.21
C HIS A 408 1.57 -2.61 -6.44
N SER A 409 2.62 -1.97 -6.98
CA SER A 409 2.54 -0.55 -7.34
C SER A 409 1.62 -0.29 -8.54
N VAL A 410 1.52 -1.21 -9.49
CA VAL A 410 0.61 -1.08 -10.63
C VAL A 410 -0.85 -1.18 -10.18
N GLU A 411 -1.18 -2.11 -9.28
CA GLU A 411 -2.49 -2.17 -8.60
C GLU A 411 -2.83 -0.84 -7.93
N ALA A 412 -1.85 -0.24 -7.24
CA ALA A 412 -2.05 1.04 -6.57
C ALA A 412 -2.25 2.20 -7.55
N ARG A 413 -1.59 2.18 -8.72
CA ARG A 413 -1.83 3.15 -9.79
C ARG A 413 -3.21 3.00 -10.41
N HIS A 414 -3.69 1.78 -10.63
CA HIS A 414 -5.05 1.52 -11.08
C HIS A 414 -6.07 2.01 -10.06
N ALA A 415 -5.88 1.65 -8.78
CA ALA A 415 -6.73 2.07 -7.67
C ALA A 415 -6.80 3.59 -7.55
N SER A 416 -5.68 4.31 -7.73
CA SER A 416 -5.64 5.78 -7.76
C SER A 416 -6.55 6.37 -8.85
N PHE A 417 -6.42 5.85 -10.08
CA PHE A 417 -7.24 6.32 -11.20
C PHE A 417 -8.72 6.00 -11.01
N LEU A 418 -9.07 4.80 -10.56
CA LEU A 418 -10.46 4.43 -10.32
C LEU A 418 -11.09 5.16 -9.14
N ASN A 419 -10.29 5.48 -8.12
CA ASN A 419 -10.73 6.35 -7.04
C ASN A 419 -11.15 7.72 -7.59
N GLU A 420 -10.32 8.30 -8.45
CA GLU A 420 -10.63 9.57 -9.10
C GLU A 420 -11.90 9.46 -9.96
N LEU A 421 -12.04 8.43 -10.80
CA LEU A 421 -13.24 8.22 -11.62
C LEU A 421 -14.53 8.11 -10.80
N ASN A 422 -14.45 7.67 -9.54
CA ASN A 422 -15.57 7.57 -8.60
C ASN A 422 -15.71 8.79 -7.68
N VAL A 423 -15.00 9.89 -7.97
CA VAL A 423 -15.04 11.16 -7.20
C VAL A 423 -14.61 10.94 -5.74
N SER A 424 -13.65 10.05 -5.54
CA SER A 424 -12.95 9.82 -4.28
C SER A 424 -11.51 10.33 -4.39
N SER A 425 -10.86 10.56 -3.24
CA SER A 425 -9.42 10.89 -3.24
C SER A 425 -8.62 9.76 -3.91
N PRO A 426 -7.73 10.06 -4.87
CA PRO A 426 -6.84 9.06 -5.50
C PRO A 426 -5.99 8.30 -4.48
N PHE A 427 -5.57 9.00 -3.42
CA PHE A 427 -4.79 8.50 -2.30
C PHE A 427 -5.49 8.89 -0.98
N PRO A 428 -6.41 8.06 -0.48
CA PRO A 428 -7.26 8.42 0.66
C PRO A 428 -6.54 8.36 2.03
N ALA A 429 -5.36 7.76 2.09
CA ALA A 429 -4.56 7.60 3.30
C ALA A 429 -3.07 7.76 3.00
N GLY A 430 -2.30 8.21 4.00
CA GLY A 430 -0.83 8.30 3.90
C GLY A 430 -0.13 6.95 3.97
N VAL A 431 -0.78 5.91 4.48
CA VAL A 431 -0.29 4.52 4.42
C VAL A 431 -1.49 3.64 4.12
N ASP A 432 -1.45 2.85 3.05
CA ASP A 432 -2.53 1.90 2.76
C ASP A 432 -2.51 0.75 3.77
N GLU A 433 -3.71 0.34 4.20
CA GLU A 433 -3.86 -0.77 5.15
C GLU A 433 -3.75 -2.12 4.43
N ALA A 434 -2.86 -2.97 4.93
CA ALA A 434 -2.73 -4.34 4.45
C ALA A 434 -3.90 -5.23 4.95
N MET A 435 -4.38 -6.13 4.11
CA MET A 435 -5.37 -7.13 4.48
C MET A 435 -4.74 -8.52 4.61
N THR A 436 -5.18 -9.29 5.60
CA THR A 436 -4.82 -10.70 5.71
C THR A 436 -5.45 -11.51 4.58
N MET A 437 -4.83 -12.63 4.18
CA MET A 437 -5.42 -13.54 3.20
C MET A 437 -6.83 -14.03 3.57
N ALA A 438 -7.19 -14.04 4.85
CA ALA A 438 -8.53 -14.41 5.30
C ALA A 438 -9.55 -13.31 5.01
N GLU A 439 -9.22 -12.06 5.28
CA GLU A 439 -10.07 -10.90 4.97
C GLU A 439 -10.24 -10.74 3.46
N VAL A 440 -9.15 -10.90 2.69
CA VAL A 440 -9.23 -10.83 1.22
C VAL A 440 -10.13 -11.94 0.67
N ARG A 441 -10.03 -13.18 1.18
CA ARG A 441 -10.95 -14.26 0.79
C ARG A 441 -12.40 -13.96 1.16
N GLU A 442 -12.65 -13.27 2.26
CA GLU A 442 -14.01 -12.84 2.63
C GLU A 442 -14.58 -11.81 1.66
N VAL A 443 -13.75 -10.90 1.14
CA VAL A 443 -14.14 -9.90 0.14
C VAL A 443 -14.26 -10.52 -1.26
N ALA A 444 -13.18 -11.09 -1.78
CA ALA A 444 -13.10 -11.68 -3.12
C ALA A 444 -14.06 -12.87 -3.29
N GLY A 445 -14.24 -13.68 -2.24
CA GLY A 445 -15.12 -14.86 -2.26
C GLY A 445 -16.60 -14.54 -2.46
N GLN A 446 -17.01 -13.27 -2.36
CA GLN A 446 -18.40 -12.85 -2.60
C GLN A 446 -18.78 -12.91 -4.08
N PHE A 447 -17.78 -12.82 -4.97
CA PHE A 447 -17.96 -12.85 -6.42
C PHE A 447 -17.92 -14.27 -6.99
N ILE A 448 -17.36 -15.25 -6.27
CA ILE A 448 -17.21 -16.63 -6.75
C ILE A 448 -18.55 -17.37 -6.63
N VAL A 449 -19.06 -17.91 -7.74
CA VAL A 449 -20.38 -18.58 -7.77
C VAL A 449 -20.36 -20.09 -7.95
N ASN A 450 -19.22 -20.71 -8.32
CA ASN A 450 -19.05 -22.17 -8.34
C ASN A 450 -17.59 -22.60 -8.14
#